data_AF-R8D3W6-F1
#
_entry.id   AF-R8D3W6-F1
#
_cell.length_a   1.000
_cell.length_b   1.000
_cell.length_c   1.000
_cell.angle_alpha   90.00
_cell.angle_beta   90.00
_cell.angle_gamma   90.00
#
_symmetry.space_group_name_H-M   'P 1'
#
loop_
_entity.id
_entity.type
_entity.pdbx_description
1 polymer ?
#
loop_
_entity_poly.entity_id
_entity_poly.type
_entity_poly.pdbx_seq_one_letter_code
_entity_poly.pdbx_strand_id
1 'polypeptide(L)'
;MSKDTYKKSMKFKRISISEYSVEKGNEGRRTRKVATGMKYGENTKLVEEVIEYIQKRSLFDRDDIKLHQLLHDIEMIHDFDKAQELAWSQDLDVTQIVWDDMKSDESAKLLEGTYNPNMESKKDMLYEVFADNYNYYQEFISIDHINILEEVERDLEMCALNRLVNGKVDNFYEKVFKVYKMGGWPCGWNGEYMKGKMIVYLPNEK
;
A
#
# COMPACT_ATOMS: atom_id res chain seq x y z
N MET A 1 30.53 2.35 -18.62
CA MET A 1 29.44 3.24 -19.06
C MET A 1 29.02 4.07 -17.84
N SER A 2 29.02 5.41 -17.98
CA SER A 2 28.97 6.37 -16.86
C SER A 2 27.59 6.51 -16.23
N LYS A 3 27.54 6.83 -14.93
CA LYS A 3 26.36 7.05 -14.06
C LYS A 3 25.45 8.23 -14.48
N ASP A 4 25.73 8.89 -15.60
CA ASP A 4 25.10 10.15 -16.01
C ASP A 4 23.90 10.02 -16.96
N THR A 5 23.58 8.80 -17.44
CA THR A 5 22.56 8.64 -18.50
C THR A 5 21.14 8.39 -17.96
N TYR A 6 20.96 8.02 -16.69
CA TYR A 6 19.63 7.75 -16.12
C TYR A 6 18.89 8.98 -15.58
N LYS A 7 19.57 10.14 -15.42
CA LYS A 7 18.99 11.38 -14.88
C LYS A 7 18.15 12.21 -15.88
N LYS A 8 17.88 11.70 -17.08
CA LYS A 8 17.28 12.47 -18.18
C LYS A 8 15.97 11.90 -18.72
N SER A 9 15.00 11.55 -17.87
CA SER A 9 13.60 11.40 -18.31
C SER A 9 12.59 11.28 -17.15
N MET A 10 12.47 12.29 -16.29
CA MET A 10 11.22 12.51 -15.56
C MET A 10 10.93 14.01 -15.54
N LYS A 11 10.05 14.46 -16.44
CA LYS A 11 9.45 15.80 -16.37
C LYS A 11 8.39 15.76 -15.28
N PHE A 12 8.79 16.03 -14.04
CA PHE A 12 7.84 16.34 -12.98
C PHE A 12 7.12 17.66 -13.33
N LYS A 13 5.80 17.59 -13.52
CA LYS A 13 4.94 18.77 -13.49
C LYS A 13 5.04 19.35 -12.08
N ARG A 14 5.76 20.45 -11.92
CA ARG A 14 5.71 21.27 -10.69
C ARG A 14 4.28 21.77 -10.52
N ILE A 15 3.54 21.22 -9.56
CA ILE A 15 2.31 21.83 -9.08
C ILE A 15 2.73 22.98 -8.17
N SER A 16 2.38 24.21 -8.56
CA SER A 16 2.62 25.43 -7.80
C SER A 16 1.64 25.51 -6.63
N ILE A 17 2.14 25.76 -5.42
CA ILE A 17 1.38 25.85 -4.15
C ILE A 17 0.58 27.18 -4.05
N SER A 18 0.34 27.87 -5.17
CA SER A 18 -0.34 29.18 -5.18
C SER A 18 -1.87 29.12 -5.24
N GLU A 19 -2.49 27.94 -5.31
CA GLU A 19 -3.96 27.79 -5.38
C GLU A 19 -4.61 27.43 -4.03
N TYR A 20 -3.82 27.31 -2.97
CA TYR A 20 -4.33 27.04 -1.62
C TYR A 20 -4.70 28.35 -0.91
N SER A 21 -5.82 28.98 -1.27
CA SER A 21 -6.54 29.92 -0.38
C SER A 21 -7.96 30.28 -0.85
N VAL A 22 -8.92 29.80 -0.05
CA VAL A 22 -10.21 30.39 0.31
C VAL A 22 -11.28 30.53 -0.78
N GLU A 23 -12.31 29.69 -0.68
CA GLU A 23 -13.69 30.19 -0.58
C GLU A 23 -14.56 29.24 0.27
N LYS A 24 -15.17 29.82 1.32
CA LYS A 24 -16.12 29.15 2.21
C LYS A 24 -17.47 29.04 1.51
N GLY A 25 -17.95 27.82 1.28
CA GLY A 25 -19.32 27.51 0.90
C GLY A 25 -19.91 26.49 1.87
N ASN A 26 -20.78 26.96 2.75
CA ASN A 26 -21.44 26.16 3.78
C ASN A 26 -22.70 25.53 3.16
N GLU A 27 -22.63 24.28 2.70
CA GLU A 27 -23.81 23.55 2.25
C GLU A 27 -23.76 22.11 2.75
N GLY A 28 -24.78 21.77 3.56
CA GLY A 28 -24.86 20.53 4.31
C GLY A 28 -24.72 19.30 3.42
N ARG A 29 -23.60 18.59 3.59
CA ARG A 29 -23.45 17.24 3.06
C ARG A 29 -24.38 16.31 3.82
N ARG A 30 -25.56 16.10 3.26
CA ARG A 30 -26.39 14.91 3.48
C ARG A 30 -25.47 13.69 3.35
N THR A 31 -25.15 13.07 4.48
CA THR A 31 -24.61 11.71 4.48
C THR A 31 -25.68 10.83 3.87
N ARG A 32 -25.55 10.52 2.58
CA ARG A 32 -26.26 9.38 2.01
C ARG A 32 -25.71 8.17 2.74
N LYS A 33 -26.48 7.63 3.70
CA LYS A 33 -26.36 6.24 4.11
C LYS A 33 -26.46 5.41 2.84
N VAL A 34 -25.32 5.03 2.28
CA VAL A 34 -25.26 3.97 1.28
C VAL A 34 -25.80 2.74 2.00
N ALA A 35 -26.83 2.11 1.41
CA ALA A 35 -27.37 0.87 1.94
C ALA A 35 -26.20 -0.08 2.22
N THR A 36 -26.16 -0.66 3.42
CA THR A 36 -25.20 -1.67 3.86
C THR A 36 -25.43 -2.99 3.12
N GLY A 37 -25.44 -2.92 1.79
CA GLY A 37 -25.48 -4.04 0.89
C GLY A 37 -24.07 -4.56 0.67
N MET A 38 -23.98 -5.79 0.21
CA MET A 38 -22.73 -6.50 -0.09
C MET A 38 -22.01 -5.87 -1.30
N LYS A 39 -21.51 -4.63 -1.15
CA LYS A 39 -20.86 -3.80 -2.18
C LYS A 39 -19.76 -4.57 -2.91
N TYR A 40 -18.98 -5.34 -2.17
CA TYR A 40 -17.90 -6.18 -2.67
C TYR A 40 -18.22 -7.68 -2.56
N GLY A 41 -19.50 -8.06 -2.47
CA GLY A 41 -19.94 -9.45 -2.34
C GLY A 41 -19.77 -10.02 -0.91
N GLU A 42 -19.52 -11.32 -0.81
CA GLU A 42 -19.41 -12.02 0.48
C GLU A 42 -18.27 -11.51 1.37
N ASN A 43 -17.22 -10.99 0.74
CA ASN A 43 -16.04 -10.45 1.41
C ASN A 43 -16.13 -8.95 1.70
N THR A 44 -17.30 -8.31 1.56
CA THR A 44 -17.46 -6.85 1.79
C THR A 44 -16.80 -6.34 3.06
N LYS A 45 -17.03 -7.00 4.21
CA LYS A 45 -16.45 -6.56 5.49
C LYS A 45 -14.92 -6.62 5.51
N LEU A 46 -14.34 -7.60 4.81
CA LEU A 46 -12.89 -7.75 4.73
C LEU A 46 -12.28 -6.66 3.87
N VAL A 47 -12.90 -6.35 2.74
CA VAL A 47 -12.50 -5.26 1.85
C VAL A 47 -12.63 -3.91 2.56
N GLU A 48 -13.75 -3.71 3.26
CA GLU A 48 -14.00 -2.49 4.04
C GLU A 48 -12.96 -2.29 5.16
N GLU A 49 -12.44 -3.34 5.81
CA GLU A 49 -11.35 -3.18 6.79
C GLU A 49 -10.08 -2.54 6.17
N VAL A 50 -9.76 -2.83 4.90
CA VAL A 50 -8.61 -2.21 4.21
C VAL A 50 -8.91 -0.75 3.85
N ILE A 51 -10.12 -0.48 3.36
CA ILE A 51 -10.55 0.90 3.04
C ILE A 51 -10.61 1.75 4.30
N GLU A 52 -11.11 1.20 5.41
CA GLU A 52 -11.15 1.91 6.68
C GLU A 52 -9.76 2.22 7.24
N TYR A 53 -8.75 1.40 6.91
CA TYR A 53 -7.36 1.69 7.28
C TYR A 53 -6.90 3.02 6.68
N ILE A 54 -7.03 3.22 5.36
CA ILE A 54 -6.63 4.48 4.70
C ILE A 54 -7.48 5.67 5.17
N GLN A 55 -8.73 5.45 5.54
CA GLN A 55 -9.66 6.49 5.97
C GLN A 55 -9.46 6.97 7.42
N LYS A 56 -8.89 6.12 8.29
CA LYS A 56 -8.91 6.35 9.75
C LYS A 56 -7.55 6.30 10.41
N ARG A 57 -6.50 5.83 9.73
CA ARG A 57 -5.17 5.66 10.32
C ARG A 57 -4.13 6.50 9.60
N SER A 58 -3.10 6.86 10.35
CA SER A 58 -1.85 7.32 9.78
C SER A 58 -0.96 6.13 9.43
N LEU A 59 -0.23 6.24 8.33
CA LEU A 59 0.89 5.38 8.02
C LEU A 59 1.90 5.46 9.16
N PHE A 60 2.43 4.30 9.53
CA PHE A 60 3.32 4.13 10.67
C PHE A 60 2.67 4.35 12.05
N ASP A 61 1.34 4.40 12.15
CA ASP A 61 0.63 4.31 13.44
C ASP A 61 0.83 2.90 14.04
N ARG A 62 1.68 2.81 15.06
CA ARG A 62 2.19 1.54 15.59
C ARG A 62 1.16 0.83 16.47
N ASP A 63 1.18 -0.50 16.38
CA ASP A 63 0.51 -1.41 17.31
C ASP A 63 1.55 -2.40 17.85
N ASP A 64 2.27 -2.00 18.90
CA ASP A 64 3.43 -2.71 19.43
C ASP A 64 3.12 -4.15 19.87
N ILE A 65 1.88 -4.42 20.27
CA ILE A 65 1.42 -5.77 20.65
C ILE A 65 1.47 -6.72 19.45
N LYS A 66 1.18 -6.23 18.25
CA LYS A 66 1.17 -7.04 17.02
C LYS A 66 2.54 -7.20 16.38
N LEU A 67 3.45 -6.24 16.60
CA LEU A 67 4.81 -6.30 16.07
C LEU A 67 5.56 -7.58 16.50
N HIS A 68 5.47 -7.92 17.78
CA HIS A 68 6.13 -9.09 18.37
C HIS A 68 5.74 -10.43 17.70
N GLN A 69 4.54 -10.52 17.14
CA GLN A 69 4.02 -11.74 16.52
C GLN A 69 4.64 -12.02 15.14
N LEU A 70 5.22 -11.01 14.48
CA LEU A 70 5.74 -11.11 13.11
C LEU A 70 7.27 -11.03 13.04
N LEU A 71 7.96 -10.77 14.15
CA LEU A 71 9.42 -10.66 14.23
C LEU A 71 10.16 -11.89 13.67
N HIS A 72 9.54 -13.07 13.69
CA HIS A 72 10.15 -14.28 13.14
C HIS A 72 10.14 -14.31 11.60
N ASP A 73 9.16 -13.66 10.97
CA ASP A 73 8.87 -13.74 9.53
C ASP A 73 9.34 -12.51 8.73
N ILE A 74 9.81 -11.47 9.43
CA ILE A 74 10.29 -10.22 8.83
C ILE A 74 11.74 -9.92 9.21
N GLU A 75 12.38 -9.12 8.39
CA GLU A 75 13.63 -8.41 8.70
C GLU A 75 13.32 -6.93 8.83
N MET A 76 13.61 -6.33 9.98
CA MET A 76 13.30 -4.91 10.22
C MET A 76 14.49 -4.02 9.90
N ILE A 77 14.20 -2.88 9.28
CA ILE A 77 15.14 -1.78 9.08
C ILE A 77 14.51 -0.46 9.54
N HIS A 78 15.36 0.49 9.93
CA HIS A 78 14.93 1.79 10.46
C HIS A 78 15.50 2.97 9.64
N ASP A 79 16.28 2.67 8.62
CA ASP A 79 16.86 3.65 7.70
C ASP A 79 15.92 3.80 6.50
N PHE A 80 15.32 4.99 6.37
CA PHE A 80 14.33 5.25 5.33
C PHE A 80 14.97 5.30 3.93
N ASP A 81 16.15 5.91 3.80
CA ASP A 81 16.86 5.99 2.51
C ASP A 81 17.18 4.57 2.02
N LYS A 82 17.67 3.71 2.93
CA LYS A 82 17.90 2.28 2.62
C LYS A 82 16.62 1.56 2.23
N ALA A 83 15.50 1.82 2.92
CA ALA A 83 14.22 1.23 2.58
C ALA A 83 13.76 1.61 1.16
N GLN A 84 13.97 2.86 0.77
CA GLN A 84 13.66 3.33 -0.57
C GLN A 84 14.56 2.68 -1.64
N GLU A 85 15.86 2.58 -1.39
CA GLU A 85 16.79 1.89 -2.29
C GLU A 85 16.38 0.44 -2.52
N LEU A 86 16.00 -0.28 -1.45
CA LEU A 86 15.48 -1.64 -1.54
C LEU A 86 14.19 -1.69 -2.36
N ALA A 87 13.21 -0.82 -2.06
CA ALA A 87 11.93 -0.86 -2.73
C ALA A 87 12.02 -0.60 -4.25
N TRP A 88 12.92 0.29 -4.68
CA TRP A 88 13.02 0.72 -6.08
C TRP A 88 14.00 -0.07 -6.93
N SER A 89 15.06 -0.60 -6.34
CA SER A 89 16.19 -1.14 -7.11
C SER A 89 16.74 -2.46 -6.63
N GLN A 90 16.28 -2.98 -5.48
CA GLN A 90 16.84 -4.09 -4.73
C GLN A 90 17.97 -4.83 -5.46
N ASP A 91 19.22 -4.53 -5.08
CA ASP A 91 20.40 -5.03 -5.79
C ASP A 91 20.47 -6.57 -5.73
N LEU A 92 20.49 -7.20 -6.91
CA LEU A 92 20.57 -8.64 -7.10
C LEU A 92 21.93 -9.22 -6.72
N ASP A 93 22.97 -8.38 -6.61
CA ASP A 93 24.28 -8.82 -6.12
C ASP A 93 24.25 -9.20 -4.62
N VAL A 94 23.15 -8.87 -3.92
CA VAL A 94 22.94 -9.16 -2.49
C VAL A 94 21.75 -10.10 -2.24
N THR A 95 20.78 -10.18 -3.17
CA THR A 95 19.54 -10.96 -2.99
C THR A 95 19.14 -11.70 -4.26
N GLN A 96 18.46 -12.84 -4.16
CA GLN A 96 18.11 -13.65 -5.33
C GLN A 96 16.88 -13.14 -6.09
N ILE A 97 16.12 -12.19 -5.52
CA ILE A 97 14.80 -11.78 -6.01
C ILE A 97 14.66 -10.27 -5.83
N VAL A 98 14.26 -9.56 -6.87
CA VAL A 98 13.90 -8.15 -6.78
C VAL A 98 12.50 -8.03 -6.16
N TRP A 99 12.34 -7.11 -5.22
CA TRP A 99 11.05 -6.82 -4.58
C TRP A 99 9.92 -6.58 -5.59
N ASP A 100 10.21 -5.81 -6.64
CA ASP A 100 9.24 -5.47 -7.68
C ASP A 100 8.80 -6.68 -8.52
N ASP A 101 9.72 -7.59 -8.84
CA ASP A 101 9.41 -8.85 -9.54
C ASP A 101 8.45 -9.71 -8.70
N MET A 102 8.72 -9.83 -7.40
CA MET A 102 7.85 -10.58 -6.50
C MET A 102 6.46 -9.95 -6.39
N LYS A 103 6.36 -8.61 -6.25
CA LYS A 103 5.08 -7.91 -6.26
C LYS A 103 4.33 -8.14 -7.57
N SER A 104 5.04 -8.08 -8.69
CA SER A 104 4.47 -8.30 -10.03
C SER A 104 3.91 -9.71 -10.20
N ASP A 105 4.65 -10.74 -9.78
CA ASP A 105 4.21 -12.14 -9.83
C ASP A 105 2.98 -12.40 -8.95
N GLU A 106 2.97 -11.89 -7.72
CA GLU A 106 1.83 -12.03 -6.81
C GLU A 106 0.61 -11.22 -7.29
N SER A 107 0.85 -10.05 -7.89
CA SER A 107 -0.19 -9.24 -8.52
C SER A 107 -0.86 -9.96 -9.69
N ALA A 108 -0.06 -10.57 -10.56
CA ALA A 108 -0.56 -11.27 -11.74
C ALA A 108 -1.51 -12.42 -11.35
N LYS A 109 -1.10 -13.25 -10.37
CA LYS A 109 -1.94 -14.34 -9.83
C LYS A 109 -3.25 -13.83 -9.25
N LEU A 110 -3.23 -12.68 -8.58
CA LEU A 110 -4.42 -12.08 -8.01
C LEU A 110 -5.37 -11.54 -9.09
N LEU A 111 -4.82 -10.86 -10.10
CA LEU A 111 -5.58 -10.31 -11.22
C LEU A 111 -6.22 -11.40 -12.07
N GLU A 112 -5.57 -12.57 -12.21
CA GLU A 112 -6.18 -13.74 -12.86
C GLU A 112 -7.51 -14.14 -12.20
N GLY A 113 -7.61 -14.04 -10.87
CA GLY A 113 -8.84 -14.30 -10.12
C GLY A 113 -9.98 -13.32 -10.40
N THR A 114 -9.72 -12.22 -11.11
CA THR A 114 -10.70 -11.16 -11.41
C THR A 114 -11.33 -11.28 -12.81
N TYR A 115 -10.90 -12.24 -13.64
CA TYR A 115 -11.40 -12.40 -15.03
C TYR A 115 -12.84 -12.96 -15.13
N ASN A 116 -13.80 -12.25 -14.52
CA ASN A 116 -15.22 -12.37 -14.81
C ASN A 116 -15.94 -11.01 -14.63
N PRO A 117 -17.03 -10.72 -15.36
CA PRO A 117 -17.67 -9.40 -15.34
C PRO A 117 -18.17 -8.94 -13.97
N ASN A 118 -18.49 -9.87 -13.07
CA ASN A 118 -18.95 -9.56 -11.72
C ASN A 118 -17.82 -9.06 -10.80
N MET A 119 -16.58 -9.46 -11.08
CA MET A 119 -15.39 -9.00 -10.34
C MET A 119 -14.79 -7.74 -10.95
N GLU A 120 -14.86 -7.56 -12.27
CA GLU A 120 -14.32 -6.38 -12.95
C GLU A 120 -14.90 -5.07 -12.37
N SER A 121 -16.22 -4.97 -12.25
CA SER A 121 -16.85 -3.77 -11.69
C SER A 121 -16.48 -3.50 -10.24
N LYS A 122 -16.29 -4.55 -9.43
CA LYS A 122 -15.86 -4.40 -8.02
C LYS A 122 -14.40 -3.95 -7.92
N LYS A 123 -13.56 -4.45 -8.84
CA LYS A 123 -12.16 -4.06 -8.97
C LYS A 123 -12.05 -2.58 -9.37
N ASP A 124 -12.84 -2.13 -10.36
CA ASP A 124 -12.95 -0.71 -10.75
C ASP A 124 -13.34 0.18 -9.58
N MET A 125 -14.32 -0.25 -8.78
CA MET A 125 -14.71 0.46 -7.56
C MET A 125 -13.62 0.51 -6.49
N LEU A 126 -12.66 -0.43 -6.48
CA LEU A 126 -11.50 -0.36 -5.59
C LEU A 126 -10.48 0.63 -6.13
N TYR A 127 -10.16 0.57 -7.42
CA TYR A 127 -9.29 1.54 -8.07
C TYR A 127 -9.75 2.98 -7.81
N GLU A 128 -11.05 3.27 -7.97
CA GLU A 128 -11.61 4.59 -7.68
C GLU A 128 -11.43 5.03 -6.22
N VAL A 129 -11.51 4.10 -5.27
CA VAL A 129 -11.34 4.42 -3.84
C VAL A 129 -9.90 4.81 -3.54
N PHE A 130 -8.93 4.02 -4.02
CA PHE A 130 -7.51 4.21 -3.71
C PHE A 130 -6.86 5.32 -4.55
N ALA A 131 -7.39 5.65 -5.73
CA ALA A 131 -6.91 6.75 -6.57
C ALA A 131 -7.42 8.14 -6.14
N ASP A 132 -8.44 8.21 -5.28
CA ASP A 132 -9.00 9.47 -4.80
C ASP A 132 -8.42 9.85 -3.42
N ASN A 133 -7.53 10.83 -3.43
CA ASN A 133 -6.87 11.37 -2.23
C ASN A 133 -7.85 11.87 -1.16
N TYR A 134 -9.10 12.21 -1.51
CA TYR A 134 -10.11 12.61 -0.53
C TYR A 134 -10.63 11.44 0.33
N ASN A 135 -10.34 10.19 -0.05
CA ASN A 135 -10.65 9.01 0.75
C ASN A 135 -9.60 8.72 1.83
N TYR A 136 -8.44 9.37 1.79
CA TYR A 136 -7.40 9.17 2.78
C TYR A 136 -7.64 10.07 4.00
N TYR A 137 -7.23 9.56 5.15
CA TYR A 137 -7.12 10.38 6.34
C TYR A 137 -6.20 11.58 6.06
N GLN A 138 -6.55 12.76 6.56
CA GLN A 138 -5.80 13.98 6.27
C GLN A 138 -4.32 13.88 6.66
N GLU A 139 -4.02 13.13 7.72
CA GLU A 139 -2.66 12.87 8.20
C GLU A 139 -2.24 11.42 7.89
N PHE A 140 -2.78 10.84 6.80
CA PHE A 140 -2.45 9.48 6.39
C PHE A 140 -0.94 9.31 6.20
N ILE A 141 -0.24 10.26 5.58
CA ILE A 141 1.21 10.18 5.43
C ILE A 141 1.86 11.52 5.76
N SER A 142 2.97 11.48 6.48
CA SER A 142 3.76 12.69 6.78
C SER A 142 4.53 13.15 5.54
N ILE A 143 4.83 14.46 5.47
CA ILE A 143 5.64 15.03 4.40
C ILE A 143 7.02 14.36 4.25
N ASP A 144 7.62 13.92 5.36
CA ASP A 144 8.93 13.24 5.39
C ASP A 144 8.93 11.91 4.62
N HIS A 145 7.74 11.31 4.42
CA HIS A 145 7.55 10.01 3.77
C HIS A 145 6.72 10.11 2.49
N ILE A 146 6.41 11.31 1.99
CA ILE A 146 5.48 11.49 0.84
C ILE A 146 5.96 10.78 -0.43
N ASN A 147 7.27 10.59 -0.58
CA ASN A 147 7.89 9.98 -1.76
C ASN A 147 7.55 8.49 -1.96
N ILE A 148 6.95 7.83 -0.96
CA ILE A 148 6.51 6.44 -1.06
C ILE A 148 4.99 6.29 -1.18
N LEU A 149 4.24 7.40 -1.25
CA LEU A 149 2.78 7.37 -1.23
C LEU A 149 2.22 6.44 -2.32
N GLU A 150 2.63 6.61 -3.57
CA GLU A 150 2.12 5.77 -4.68
C GLU A 150 2.36 4.27 -4.47
N GLU A 151 3.48 3.90 -3.84
CA GLU A 151 3.79 2.50 -3.53
C GLU A 151 2.87 1.96 -2.42
N VAL A 152 2.60 2.78 -1.41
CA VAL A 152 1.68 2.44 -0.32
C VAL A 152 0.24 2.31 -0.83
N GLU A 153 -0.20 3.23 -1.70
CA GLU A 153 -1.53 3.20 -2.31
C GLU A 153 -1.71 1.92 -3.13
N ARG A 154 -0.74 1.59 -3.99
CA ARG A 154 -0.75 0.35 -4.79
C ARG A 154 -0.77 -0.90 -3.91
N ASP A 155 0.04 -0.97 -2.87
CA ASP A 155 0.06 -2.13 -1.98
C ASP A 155 -1.29 -2.32 -1.27
N LEU A 156 -1.87 -1.24 -0.73
CA LEU A 156 -3.14 -1.31 0.01
C LEU A 156 -4.33 -1.60 -0.92
N GLU A 157 -4.31 -1.09 -2.14
CA GLU A 157 -5.27 -1.47 -3.18
C GLU A 157 -5.21 -2.98 -3.46
N MET A 158 -4.01 -3.53 -3.63
CA MET A 158 -3.83 -4.96 -3.86
C MET A 158 -4.20 -5.81 -2.63
N CYS A 159 -4.02 -5.29 -1.41
CA CYS A 159 -4.55 -5.90 -0.20
C CYS A 159 -6.08 -5.97 -0.19
N ALA A 160 -6.75 -4.89 -0.63
CA ALA A 160 -8.20 -4.87 -0.76
C ALA A 160 -8.69 -5.84 -1.85
N LEU A 161 -8.00 -5.87 -3.00
CA LEU A 161 -8.28 -6.80 -4.08
C LEU A 161 -8.08 -8.25 -3.65
N ASN A 162 -7.03 -8.54 -2.89
CA ASN A 162 -6.79 -9.87 -2.33
C ASN A 162 -7.96 -10.34 -1.49
N ARG A 163 -8.49 -9.47 -0.63
CA ARG A 163 -9.64 -9.79 0.21
C ARG A 163 -10.94 -9.90 -0.59
N LEU A 164 -11.08 -9.15 -1.67
CA LEU A 164 -12.19 -9.31 -2.60
C LEU A 164 -12.18 -10.72 -3.23
N VAL A 165 -11.04 -11.14 -3.79
CA VAL A 165 -10.90 -12.39 -4.55
C VAL A 165 -10.82 -13.61 -3.64
N ASN A 166 -9.95 -13.58 -2.63
CA ASN A 166 -9.57 -14.74 -1.83
C ASN A 166 -10.17 -14.74 -0.43
N GLY A 167 -10.81 -13.64 0.00
CA GLY A 167 -11.17 -13.46 1.39
C GLY A 167 -9.92 -13.32 2.28
N LYS A 168 -9.99 -13.85 3.50
CA LYS A 168 -8.87 -13.77 4.46
C LYS A 168 -8.09 -15.08 4.48
N VAL A 169 -7.03 -15.15 3.66
CA VAL A 169 -6.13 -16.29 3.55
C VAL A 169 -4.69 -15.89 3.88
N ASP A 170 -3.87 -16.82 4.35
CA ASP A 170 -2.47 -16.54 4.68
C ASP A 170 -1.61 -16.57 3.40
N ASN A 171 -1.59 -15.44 2.69
CA ASN A 171 -0.82 -15.25 1.46
C ASN A 171 -0.01 -13.94 1.49
N PHE A 172 0.67 -13.63 0.38
CA PHE A 172 1.55 -12.47 0.27
C PHE A 172 0.86 -11.15 0.68
N TYR A 173 -0.28 -10.82 0.07
CA TYR A 173 -0.95 -9.55 0.34
C TYR A 173 -1.60 -9.46 1.73
N GLU A 174 -2.03 -10.58 2.34
CA GLU A 174 -2.44 -10.53 3.75
C GLU A 174 -1.24 -10.30 4.68
N LYS A 175 -0.03 -10.79 4.32
CA LYS A 175 1.21 -10.47 5.06
C LYS A 175 1.60 -9.00 4.89
N VAL A 176 1.53 -8.46 3.67
CA VAL A 176 1.71 -7.01 3.39
C VAL A 176 0.73 -6.18 4.22
N PHE A 177 -0.56 -6.53 4.25
CA PHE A 177 -1.53 -5.77 5.05
C PHE A 177 -1.30 -5.88 6.56
N LYS A 178 -0.82 -7.03 7.05
CA LYS A 178 -0.39 -7.17 8.45
C LYS A 178 0.77 -6.20 8.78
N VAL A 179 1.71 -6.00 7.86
CA VAL A 179 2.81 -5.03 8.00
C VAL A 179 2.28 -3.60 8.06
N TYR A 180 1.34 -3.21 7.22
CA TYR A 180 0.72 -1.88 7.33
C TYR A 180 0.00 -1.69 8.67
N LYS A 181 -0.76 -2.69 9.12
CA LYS A 181 -1.50 -2.62 10.40
C LYS A 181 -0.63 -2.51 11.66
N MET A 182 0.65 -2.88 11.59
CA MET A 182 1.61 -2.69 12.69
C MET A 182 2.36 -1.36 12.59
N GLY A 183 2.09 -0.57 11.55
CA GLY A 183 2.80 0.66 11.29
C GLY A 183 4.16 0.45 10.62
N GLY A 184 4.32 -0.59 9.79
CA GLY A 184 5.50 -0.80 8.96
C GLY A 184 5.22 -0.58 7.47
N TRP A 185 6.28 -0.46 6.68
CA TRP A 185 6.24 -0.43 5.22
C TRP A 185 7.07 -1.58 4.65
N PRO A 186 6.48 -2.52 3.90
CA PRO A 186 7.23 -3.60 3.26
C PRO A 186 8.01 -3.04 2.07
N CYS A 187 9.33 -3.17 2.12
CA CYS A 187 10.25 -2.48 1.22
C CYS A 187 11.28 -3.41 0.56
N GLY A 188 11.21 -4.71 0.84
CA GLY A 188 12.12 -5.66 0.20
C GLY A 188 11.90 -7.11 0.60
N TRP A 189 12.76 -7.99 0.08
CA TRP A 189 12.76 -9.42 0.42
C TRP A 189 14.18 -9.95 0.59
N ASN A 190 14.46 -10.62 1.70
CA ASN A 190 15.74 -11.27 1.94
C ASN A 190 15.62 -12.79 1.83
N GLY A 191 16.43 -13.42 0.98
CA GLY A 191 16.51 -14.88 0.81
C GLY A 191 15.72 -15.42 -0.39
N GLU A 192 15.49 -16.73 -0.40
CA GLU A 192 14.79 -17.43 -1.49
C GLU A 192 13.30 -17.08 -1.56
N TYR A 193 12.70 -17.24 -2.74
CA TYR A 193 11.27 -17.04 -2.95
C TYR A 193 10.48 -17.96 -2.03
N MET A 194 9.49 -17.42 -1.31
CA MET A 194 8.63 -18.16 -0.38
C MET A 194 9.32 -18.78 0.85
N LYS A 195 10.65 -18.69 0.98
CA LYS A 195 11.41 -19.16 2.16
C LYS A 195 12.20 -18.04 2.87
N GLY A 196 12.33 -16.90 2.21
CA GLY A 196 12.94 -15.69 2.74
C GLY A 196 12.03 -14.93 3.70
N LYS A 197 12.48 -13.72 4.04
CA LYS A 197 11.78 -12.79 4.94
C LYS A 197 11.47 -11.51 4.21
N MET A 198 10.30 -10.94 4.51
CA MET A 198 9.95 -9.60 4.07
C MET A 198 10.81 -8.58 4.82
N ILE A 199 11.48 -7.69 4.11
CA ILE A 199 12.18 -6.56 4.71
C ILE A 199 11.16 -5.45 4.94
N VAL A 200 11.09 -4.95 6.16
CA VAL A 200 10.09 -3.99 6.62
C VAL A 200 10.79 -2.77 7.20
N TYR A 201 10.49 -1.60 6.65
CA TYR A 201 10.83 -0.34 7.27
C TYR A 201 9.85 -0.03 8.40
N LEU A 202 10.41 0.27 9.56
CA LEU A 202 9.69 0.73 10.72
C LEU A 202 10.39 1.99 11.23
N PRO A 203 9.80 3.20 11.13
CA PRO A 203 10.44 4.41 11.63
C PRO A 203 10.72 4.28 13.11
N ASN A 204 11.91 4.64 13.61
CA ASN A 204 12.17 4.68 15.06
C ASN A 204 11.12 5.56 15.76
N GLU A 205 10.77 5.24 17.01
CA GLU A 205 9.89 6.10 17.80
C GLU A 205 10.52 7.50 17.90
N LYS A 206 9.66 8.53 17.79
CA LYS A 206 10.06 9.91 18.08
C LYS A 206 10.14 10.13 19.58
#